data_AF-M3HTQ8-F1
#
_entry.id   AF-M3HTQ8-F1
#
_cell.length_a   1.000
_cell.length_b   1.000
_cell.length_c   1.000
_cell.angle_alpha   90.00
_cell.angle_beta   90.00
_cell.angle_gamma   90.00
#
_symmetry.space_group_name_H-M   'P 1'
#
loop_
_entity.id
_entity.type
_entity.pdbx_description
1 polymer ?
#
loop_
_entity_poly.entity_id
_entity_poly.type
_entity_poly.pdbx_seq_one_letter_code
_entity_poly.pdbx_strand_id
1 'polypeptide(L)'
;MSFRIYTLFLFEYFRSHKLGAFFALSGISLGVGLFISTSANGMKAEKSLTDFAMGYFQGEYKIKISSSLGDQNLPISLIHDLSKDSSLTWIVKIAPRFQKEVILNDSIRGVFIGLDFLKESGEFLYKPETKNSDTQNTRDKLSSVFISRSFSQRIGTSKVDIRINSKNFSITELTAFDAEGGNILIEDIESAMERFGTAGHVSFLLIQPDRFRPEQKRILERKLGPDYRIETVEDIREKSRNALRSFQLNLLVISFISLIIALFMVSNTMSGLYVSREKELGILKTMGLSAGHTFFLFISQALFLGISGSFLGLGLGFLFSKLDFFSPEAVSVDLRTYNSVPISTWLLGLGIGIIGSFLSAAVPSFRAGKISPVSILRESSSETYKMNEFRLLSIGLSLLFIFTCIAFFPFRWKFPIFGLLGIGGIVVGFTLCFPYVFKIFVIFFFKLVERSDRSFVFMKVGLEEMKNQTLRNTLTSATLMLATSLVVCLSILADSYRRSLNDWVEAEFPAEFTIINTANLAAGIQGGVPIRLLNELSKIPEVKSLDGFCVNTKVETDRGNFTIHAYTFATHDREDSPERLIETENEILISSNMAYLQNFDVGDSILIET
;
A
#
# COMPACT_ATOMS: atom_id res chain seq x y z
N MET A 1 27.02 -34.78 21.34
CA MET A 1 25.94 -34.50 22.32
C MET A 1 24.75 -35.38 21.95
N SER A 2 24.18 -36.16 22.88
CA SER A 2 22.97 -36.95 22.57
C SER A 2 21.81 -36.02 22.18
N PHE A 3 21.03 -36.39 21.16
CA PHE A 3 19.87 -35.62 20.67
C PHE A 3 18.92 -35.23 21.81
N ARG A 4 18.79 -36.09 22.82
CA ARG A 4 17.94 -35.88 23.99
C ARG A 4 18.44 -34.78 24.92
N ILE A 5 19.76 -34.60 25.05
CA ILE A 5 20.37 -33.52 25.84
C ILE A 5 20.27 -32.20 25.06
N TYR A 6 20.44 -32.26 23.74
CA TYR A 6 20.31 -31.12 22.85
C TYR A 6 18.91 -30.49 22.91
N THR A 7 17.86 -31.32 22.81
CA THR A 7 16.46 -30.85 22.88
C THR A 7 16.08 -30.34 24.27
N LEU A 8 16.56 -30.99 25.34
CA LEU A 8 16.37 -30.50 26.71
C LEU A 8 16.94 -29.09 26.88
N PHE A 9 18.18 -28.87 26.43
CA PHE A 9 18.82 -27.55 26.54
C PHE A 9 18.11 -26.49 25.69
N LEU A 10 17.51 -26.89 24.56
CA LEU A 10 16.75 -26.00 23.69
C LEU A 10 15.43 -25.56 24.35
N PHE A 11 14.68 -26.47 24.97
CA PHE A 11 13.37 -26.16 25.59
C PHE A 11 13.46 -25.57 27.00
N GLU A 12 14.45 -25.98 27.81
CA GLU A 12 14.64 -25.46 29.17
C GLU A 12 14.87 -23.93 29.17
N TYR A 13 15.46 -23.42 28.09
CA TYR A 13 15.64 -21.98 27.90
C TYR A 13 14.30 -21.24 27.84
N PHE A 14 13.38 -21.66 26.98
CA PHE A 14 12.08 -21.01 26.83
C PHE A 14 11.24 -21.08 28.12
N ARG A 15 11.43 -22.13 28.92
CA ARG A 15 10.78 -22.28 30.22
C ARG A 15 11.29 -21.28 31.26
N SER A 16 12.61 -21.06 31.29
CA SER A 16 13.28 -20.19 32.26
C SER A 16 13.21 -18.70 31.91
N HIS A 17 13.14 -18.34 30.62
CA HIS A 17 13.22 -16.96 30.14
C HIS A 17 11.98 -16.55 29.32
N LYS A 18 10.79 -16.72 29.91
CA LYS A 18 9.49 -16.51 29.24
C LYS A 18 9.35 -15.11 28.63
N LEU A 19 9.76 -14.06 29.35
CA LEU A 19 9.62 -12.67 28.88
C LEU A 19 10.51 -12.39 27.67
N GLY A 20 11.77 -12.81 27.70
CA GLY A 20 12.69 -12.61 26.57
C GLY A 20 12.21 -13.34 25.31
N ALA A 21 11.74 -14.58 25.49
CA ALA A 21 11.14 -15.36 24.40
C ALA A 21 9.87 -14.68 23.83
N PHE A 22 8.98 -14.20 24.71
CA PHE A 22 7.77 -13.48 24.32
C PHE A 22 8.07 -12.21 23.50
N PHE A 23 9.03 -11.41 23.95
CA PHE A 23 9.44 -10.19 23.26
C PHE A 23 10.07 -10.47 21.90
N ALA A 24 10.97 -11.45 21.81
CA ALA A 24 11.56 -11.87 20.54
C ALA A 24 10.51 -12.39 19.55
N LEU A 25 9.60 -13.25 20.03
CA LEU A 25 8.49 -13.79 19.24
C LEU A 25 7.55 -12.68 18.75
N SER A 26 7.19 -11.75 19.64
CA SER A 26 6.33 -10.60 19.33
C SER A 26 6.98 -9.71 18.26
N GLY A 27 8.27 -9.39 18.41
CA GLY A 27 9.01 -8.60 17.42
C GLY A 27 9.03 -9.26 16.04
N ILE A 28 9.37 -10.55 15.94
CA ILE A 28 9.36 -11.30 14.68
C ILE A 28 7.95 -11.34 14.08
N SER A 29 6.94 -11.65 14.91
CA SER A 29 5.56 -11.78 14.45
C SER A 29 4.99 -10.45 13.94
N LEU A 30 5.27 -9.33 14.61
CA LEU A 30 4.84 -8.01 14.16
C LEU A 30 5.56 -7.59 12.88
N GLY A 31 6.87 -7.82 12.76
CA GLY A 31 7.62 -7.50 11.55
C GLY A 31 7.13 -8.27 10.31
N VAL A 32 6.97 -9.60 10.45
CA VAL A 32 6.44 -10.45 9.37
C VAL A 32 4.96 -10.12 9.09
N GLY A 33 4.16 -9.88 10.13
CA GLY A 33 2.75 -9.55 9.99
C GLY A 33 2.50 -8.22 9.29
N LEU A 34 3.28 -7.18 9.60
CA LEU A 34 3.21 -5.90 8.90
C LEU A 34 3.59 -6.02 7.43
N PHE A 35 4.62 -6.80 7.09
CA PHE A 35 4.99 -7.07 5.70
C PHE A 35 3.85 -7.77 4.94
N ILE A 36 3.28 -8.84 5.51
CA ILE A 36 2.16 -9.56 4.90
C ILE A 36 0.93 -8.68 4.75
N SER A 37 0.54 -7.94 5.80
CA SER A 37 -0.63 -7.06 5.77
C SER A 37 -0.48 -5.97 4.72
N THR A 38 0.69 -5.33 4.66
CA THR A 38 1.01 -4.28 3.68
C THR A 38 0.99 -4.83 2.27
N SER A 39 1.66 -5.96 2.03
CA SER A 39 1.72 -6.58 0.71
C SER A 39 0.33 -7.04 0.26
N ALA A 40 -0.44 -7.68 1.15
CA ALA A 40 -1.81 -8.09 0.88
C ALA A 40 -2.69 -6.88 0.53
N ASN A 41 -2.71 -5.84 1.36
CA ASN A 41 -3.53 -4.65 1.12
C ASN A 41 -3.12 -3.91 -0.16
N GLY A 42 -1.82 -3.81 -0.44
CA GLY A 42 -1.31 -3.23 -1.68
C GLY A 42 -1.78 -4.01 -2.92
N MET A 43 -1.73 -5.34 -2.86
CA MET A 43 -2.22 -6.20 -3.95
C MET A 43 -3.74 -6.15 -4.11
N LYS A 44 -4.50 -6.13 -3.01
CA LYS A 44 -5.97 -5.97 -3.03
C LYS A 44 -6.34 -4.64 -3.66
N ALA A 45 -5.68 -3.55 -3.29
CA ALA A 45 -5.92 -2.23 -3.84
C ALA A 45 -5.58 -2.16 -5.34
N GLU A 46 -4.43 -2.70 -5.74
CA GLU A 46 -4.05 -2.79 -7.16
C GLU A 46 -5.06 -3.61 -7.96
N LYS A 47 -5.43 -4.80 -7.47
CA LYS A 47 -6.38 -5.69 -8.14
C LYS A 47 -7.75 -5.02 -8.24
N SER A 48 -8.23 -4.40 -7.17
CA SER A 48 -9.53 -3.75 -7.19
C SER A 48 -9.60 -2.55 -8.14
N LEU A 49 -8.55 -1.73 -8.22
CA LEU A 49 -8.49 -0.64 -9.19
C LEU A 49 -8.42 -1.18 -10.62
N THR A 50 -7.65 -2.25 -10.84
CA THR A 50 -7.52 -2.88 -12.15
C THR A 50 -8.83 -3.53 -12.60
N ASP A 51 -9.52 -4.25 -11.71
CA ASP A 51 -10.81 -4.87 -11.98
C ASP A 51 -11.87 -3.80 -12.25
N PHE A 52 -11.93 -2.74 -11.42
CA PHE A 52 -12.84 -1.61 -11.65
C PHE A 52 -12.59 -0.94 -13.00
N ALA A 53 -11.33 -0.69 -13.35
CA ALA A 53 -10.96 -0.08 -14.63
C ALA A 53 -11.22 -1.01 -15.83
N MET A 54 -11.21 -2.33 -15.65
CA MET A 54 -11.55 -3.31 -16.69
C MET A 54 -13.04 -3.67 -16.75
N GLY A 55 -13.88 -3.10 -15.88
CA GLY A 55 -15.32 -3.37 -15.86
C GLY A 55 -15.77 -4.58 -15.09
N TYR A 56 -14.91 -5.10 -14.21
CA TYR A 56 -15.05 -6.37 -13.50
C TYR A 56 -15.23 -7.57 -14.46
N PHE A 57 -14.85 -8.78 -14.04
CA PHE A 57 -14.95 -9.98 -14.90
C PHE A 57 -14.16 -9.82 -16.22
N GLN A 58 -12.89 -9.45 -16.10
CA GLN A 58 -11.98 -9.31 -17.24
C GLN A 58 -11.82 -10.62 -18.03
N GLY A 59 -11.91 -11.79 -17.38
CA GLY A 59 -11.77 -13.08 -18.06
C GLY A 59 -10.49 -13.18 -18.91
N GLU A 60 -10.65 -13.65 -20.15
CA GLU A 60 -9.57 -13.75 -21.13
C GLU A 60 -9.28 -12.45 -21.91
N TYR A 61 -10.06 -11.37 -21.71
CA TYR A 61 -9.88 -10.11 -22.42
C TYR A 61 -8.57 -9.39 -22.02
N LYS A 62 -7.81 -8.88 -23.00
CA LYS A 62 -6.48 -8.26 -22.78
C LYS A 62 -6.38 -6.80 -23.19
N ILE A 63 -7.33 -6.30 -23.98
CA ILE A 63 -7.33 -4.94 -24.52
C ILE A 63 -8.71 -4.33 -24.26
N LYS A 64 -8.72 -3.08 -23.79
CA LYS A 64 -9.90 -2.24 -23.57
C LYS A 64 -9.89 -1.10 -24.57
N ILE A 65 -11.01 -0.87 -25.24
CA ILE A 65 -11.25 0.29 -26.11
C ILE A 65 -12.31 1.16 -25.43
N SER A 66 -11.98 2.41 -25.19
CA SER A 66 -12.87 3.44 -24.62
C SER A 66 -12.89 4.66 -25.54
N SER A 67 -13.92 5.50 -25.46
CA SER A 67 -13.93 6.76 -26.21
C SER A 67 -13.01 7.78 -25.52
N SER A 68 -12.26 8.57 -26.29
CA SER A 68 -11.46 9.67 -25.73
C SER A 68 -12.34 10.84 -25.26
N LEU A 69 -13.53 10.99 -25.84
CA LEU A 69 -14.54 12.04 -25.59
C LEU A 69 -15.40 11.82 -24.33
N GLY A 70 -15.27 10.67 -23.63
CA GLY A 70 -15.99 10.40 -22.37
C GLY A 70 -16.60 9.01 -22.26
N ASP A 71 -17.24 8.73 -21.11
CA ASP A 71 -17.61 7.37 -20.67
C ASP A 71 -18.74 6.68 -21.47
N GLN A 72 -19.43 7.35 -22.41
CA GLN A 72 -20.68 6.83 -23.02
C GLN A 72 -20.86 7.16 -24.51
N ASN A 73 -19.80 7.05 -25.32
CA ASN A 73 -19.90 7.38 -26.76
C ASN A 73 -19.44 6.26 -27.71
N LEU A 74 -19.27 5.02 -27.27
CA LEU A 74 -18.87 3.94 -28.16
C LEU A 74 -20.08 3.31 -28.85
N PRO A 75 -20.27 3.50 -30.18
CA PRO A 75 -21.40 2.92 -30.88
C PRO A 75 -21.19 1.40 -31.01
N ILE A 76 -22.24 0.62 -30.78
CA ILE A 76 -22.17 -0.85 -30.89
C ILE A 76 -21.82 -1.31 -32.32
N SER A 77 -22.04 -0.46 -33.33
CA SER A 77 -21.67 -0.70 -34.73
C SER A 77 -20.16 -0.91 -34.90
N LEU A 78 -19.32 -0.34 -34.02
CA LEU A 78 -17.87 -0.50 -34.08
C LEU A 78 -17.45 -1.97 -33.95
N ILE A 79 -18.24 -2.80 -33.28
CA ILE A 79 -18.00 -4.25 -33.18
C ILE A 79 -18.05 -4.89 -34.56
N HIS A 80 -19.04 -4.52 -35.38
CA HIS A 80 -19.17 -5.04 -36.74
C HIS A 80 -17.96 -4.60 -37.59
N ASP A 81 -17.55 -3.34 -37.50
CA ASP A 81 -16.42 -2.80 -38.27
C ASP A 81 -15.09 -3.48 -37.90
N LEU A 82 -14.83 -3.68 -36.60
CA LEU A 82 -13.65 -4.40 -36.12
C LEU A 82 -13.67 -5.89 -36.49
N SER A 83 -14.85 -6.52 -36.52
CA SER A 83 -14.98 -7.94 -36.87
C SER A 83 -14.80 -8.23 -38.37
N LYS A 84 -15.07 -7.25 -39.23
CA LYS A 84 -15.04 -7.39 -40.70
C LYS A 84 -13.66 -7.11 -41.29
N ASP A 85 -12.79 -6.48 -40.52
CA ASP A 85 -11.45 -6.07 -40.95
C ASP A 85 -10.50 -7.27 -41.09
N SER A 86 -10.07 -7.54 -42.33
CA SER A 86 -9.18 -8.65 -42.66
C SER A 86 -7.79 -8.56 -42.03
N SER A 87 -7.40 -7.41 -41.47
CA SER A 87 -6.13 -7.24 -40.77
C SER A 87 -6.19 -7.54 -39.26
N LEU A 88 -7.39 -7.75 -38.72
CA LEU A 88 -7.64 -8.01 -37.29
C LEU A 88 -8.02 -9.47 -37.01
N THR A 89 -7.50 -10.42 -37.79
CA THR A 89 -7.78 -11.87 -37.66
C THR A 89 -7.32 -12.49 -36.35
N TRP A 90 -6.50 -11.79 -35.58
CA TRP A 90 -6.06 -12.17 -34.24
C TRP A 90 -7.12 -11.91 -33.16
N ILE A 91 -8.18 -11.15 -33.45
CA ILE A 91 -9.29 -10.93 -32.53
C ILE A 91 -10.22 -12.14 -32.55
N VAL A 92 -10.29 -12.86 -31.44
CA VAL A 92 -11.17 -14.03 -31.28
C VAL A 92 -12.58 -13.60 -30.87
N LYS A 93 -12.67 -12.62 -29.96
CA LYS A 93 -13.93 -12.18 -29.38
C LYS A 93 -13.90 -10.69 -29.01
N ILE A 94 -15.02 -10.02 -29.22
CA ILE A 94 -15.26 -8.64 -28.80
C ILE A 94 -16.49 -8.64 -27.91
N ALA A 95 -16.35 -8.16 -26.68
CA ALA A 95 -17.43 -8.05 -25.72
C ALA A 95 -17.74 -6.57 -25.42
N PRO A 96 -18.97 -6.10 -25.70
CA PRO A 96 -19.40 -4.80 -25.24
C PRO A 96 -19.63 -4.83 -23.73
N ARG A 97 -19.30 -3.73 -23.06
CA ARG A 97 -19.56 -3.55 -21.63
C ARG A 97 -20.22 -2.20 -21.38
N PHE A 98 -21.29 -2.23 -20.61
CA PHE A 98 -21.90 -1.04 -20.03
C PHE A 98 -21.47 -0.96 -18.56
N GLN A 99 -20.98 0.18 -18.11
CA GLN A 99 -20.59 0.42 -16.74
C GLN A 99 -21.02 1.83 -16.32
N LYS A 100 -21.70 1.93 -15.18
CA LYS A 100 -22.08 3.22 -14.60
C LYS A 100 -22.02 3.17 -13.09
N GLU A 101 -21.49 4.22 -12.47
CA GLU A 101 -21.58 4.37 -11.02
C GLU A 101 -22.99 4.82 -10.63
N VAL A 102 -23.49 4.25 -9.52
CA VAL A 102 -24.87 4.41 -9.07
C VAL A 102 -24.92 4.64 -7.57
N ILE A 103 -25.93 5.38 -7.11
CA ILE A 103 -26.21 5.52 -5.67
C ILE A 103 -27.42 4.66 -5.33
N LEU A 104 -27.29 3.92 -4.23
CA LEU A 104 -28.19 2.87 -3.81
C LEU A 104 -28.68 3.22 -2.40
N ASN A 105 -30.00 3.19 -2.19
CA ASN A 105 -30.65 3.55 -0.92
C ASN A 105 -30.10 4.88 -0.35
N ASP A 106 -29.94 5.87 -1.22
CA ASP A 106 -29.56 7.26 -0.94
C ASP A 106 -28.20 7.51 -0.28
N SER A 107 -27.39 6.47 -0.06
CA SER A 107 -26.12 6.59 0.66
C SER A 107 -25.00 5.69 0.13
N ILE A 108 -25.34 4.54 -0.46
CA ILE A 108 -24.33 3.55 -0.83
C ILE A 108 -23.95 3.71 -2.30
N ARG A 109 -22.68 4.00 -2.58
CA ARG A 109 -22.16 3.97 -3.96
C ARG A 109 -21.93 2.53 -4.40
N GLY A 110 -22.40 2.22 -5.60
CA GLY A 110 -22.16 0.95 -6.28
C GLY A 110 -21.87 1.14 -7.76
N VAL A 111 -21.56 0.04 -8.43
CA VAL A 111 -21.30 -0.01 -9.87
C VAL A 111 -22.35 -0.90 -10.51
N PHE A 112 -23.04 -0.36 -11.50
CA PHE A 112 -23.99 -1.09 -12.33
C PHE A 112 -23.30 -1.49 -13.64
N ILE A 113 -23.36 -2.78 -13.96
CA ILE A 113 -22.64 -3.38 -15.07
C ILE A 113 -23.64 -4.10 -15.97
N GLY A 114 -23.67 -3.72 -17.25
CA GLY A 114 -24.43 -4.42 -18.29
C GLY A 114 -23.52 -5.37 -19.06
N LEU A 115 -23.89 -6.64 -19.11
CA LEU A 115 -23.10 -7.73 -19.71
C LEU A 115 -23.88 -8.46 -20.80
N ASP A 116 -23.18 -8.92 -21.82
CA ASP A 116 -23.75 -9.84 -22.81
C ASP A 116 -23.68 -11.27 -22.25
N PHE A 117 -24.72 -11.67 -21.51
CA PHE A 117 -24.76 -13.00 -20.88
C PHE A 117 -24.67 -14.15 -21.89
N LEU A 118 -25.13 -13.94 -23.13
CA LEU A 118 -25.06 -14.96 -24.18
C LEU A 118 -23.61 -15.22 -24.59
N LYS A 119 -22.84 -14.14 -24.80
CA LYS A 119 -21.42 -14.25 -25.15
C LYS A 119 -20.55 -14.65 -23.95
N GLU A 120 -20.90 -14.25 -22.73
CA GLU A 120 -20.05 -14.40 -21.54
C GLU A 120 -20.44 -15.53 -20.57
N SER A 121 -21.47 -16.31 -20.91
CA SER A 121 -22.02 -17.41 -20.10
C SER A 121 -21.02 -18.44 -19.56
N GLY A 122 -19.87 -18.65 -20.22
CA GLY A 122 -18.85 -19.61 -19.77
C GLY A 122 -17.91 -19.10 -18.66
N GLU A 123 -17.74 -17.78 -18.52
CA GLU A 123 -16.87 -17.17 -17.50
C GLU A 123 -17.63 -16.80 -16.22
N PHE A 124 -18.96 -16.68 -16.30
CA PHE A 124 -19.83 -16.61 -15.14
C PHE A 124 -19.86 -17.97 -14.43
N LEU A 125 -19.14 -18.09 -13.30
CA LEU A 125 -19.33 -19.14 -12.32
C LEU A 125 -20.67 -18.97 -11.58
N TYR A 126 -21.78 -18.87 -12.33
CA TYR A 126 -23.10 -19.06 -11.79
C TYR A 126 -23.26 -20.56 -11.49
N LYS A 127 -23.00 -20.96 -10.24
CA LYS A 127 -23.50 -22.23 -9.71
C LYS A 127 -24.88 -21.96 -9.11
N PRO A 128 -25.99 -22.24 -9.82
CA PRO A 128 -27.30 -22.17 -9.19
C PRO A 128 -27.36 -23.19 -8.04
N GLU A 129 -27.80 -22.75 -6.86
CA GLU A 129 -28.11 -23.66 -5.76
C GLU A 129 -29.35 -24.54 -6.03
N THR A 130 -30.08 -24.29 -7.11
CA THR A 130 -31.28 -25.04 -7.46
C THR A 130 -31.09 -25.83 -8.76
N LYS A 131 -30.89 -27.14 -8.58
CA LYS A 131 -31.24 -28.15 -9.59
C LYS A 131 -32.72 -28.00 -9.89
N ASN A 132 -33.09 -27.30 -10.95
CA ASN A 132 -34.23 -27.64 -11.77
C ASN A 132 -34.04 -27.01 -13.16
N SER A 133 -33.74 -27.90 -14.09
CA SER A 133 -33.65 -27.65 -15.52
C SER A 133 -35.05 -27.52 -16.08
N ASP A 134 -35.49 -26.29 -16.35
CA ASP A 134 -36.54 -26.04 -17.34
C ASP A 134 -36.08 -24.95 -18.32
N THR A 135 -36.09 -25.32 -19.59
CA THR A 135 -35.63 -24.58 -20.77
C THR A 135 -36.57 -23.43 -21.16
N GLN A 136 -37.56 -23.09 -20.34
CA GLN A 136 -38.47 -21.95 -20.55
C GLN A 136 -38.00 -20.65 -19.87
N ASN A 137 -37.07 -20.70 -18.91
CA ASN A 137 -36.65 -19.51 -18.14
C ASN A 137 -35.53 -18.67 -18.78
N THR A 138 -35.15 -18.86 -20.04
CA THR A 138 -34.05 -18.09 -20.64
C THR A 138 -34.41 -16.62 -20.86
N ARG A 139 -35.71 -16.30 -21.03
CA ARG A 139 -36.20 -14.92 -21.11
C ARG A 139 -36.35 -14.26 -19.74
N ASP A 140 -36.84 -14.97 -18.72
CA ASP A 140 -36.90 -14.45 -17.35
C ASP A 140 -35.49 -14.21 -16.77
N LYS A 141 -34.49 -15.04 -17.17
CA LYS A 141 -33.07 -14.87 -16.82
C LYS A 141 -32.42 -13.60 -17.38
N LEU A 142 -32.92 -13.04 -18.48
CA LEU A 142 -32.40 -11.80 -19.08
C LEU A 142 -32.93 -10.55 -18.37
N SER A 143 -34.03 -10.69 -17.61
CA SER A 143 -34.66 -9.60 -16.85
C SER A 143 -34.24 -9.53 -15.38
N SER A 144 -33.55 -10.56 -14.86
CA SER A 144 -33.11 -10.60 -13.47
C SER A 144 -31.83 -9.81 -13.26
N VAL A 145 -31.81 -8.95 -12.25
CA VAL A 145 -30.63 -8.18 -11.86
C VAL A 145 -29.88 -8.97 -10.79
N PHE A 146 -28.58 -9.15 -11.00
CA PHE A 146 -27.71 -9.84 -10.08
C PHE A 146 -27.01 -8.85 -9.15
N ILE A 147 -26.82 -9.23 -7.89
CA ILE A 147 -26.15 -8.43 -6.87
C ILE A 147 -24.99 -9.20 -6.25
N SER A 148 -23.85 -8.55 -6.03
CA SER A 148 -22.71 -9.24 -5.40
C SER A 148 -23.10 -9.71 -3.99
N ARG A 149 -22.73 -10.95 -3.63
CA ARG A 149 -23.12 -11.56 -2.34
C ARG A 149 -22.68 -10.73 -1.14
N SER A 150 -21.46 -10.16 -1.17
CA SER A 150 -20.95 -9.24 -0.14
C SER A 150 -21.83 -8.01 0.02
N PHE A 151 -22.33 -7.48 -1.10
CA PHE A 151 -23.18 -6.30 -1.10
C PHE A 151 -24.62 -6.60 -0.64
N SER A 152 -25.18 -7.73 -1.08
CA SER A 152 -26.48 -8.23 -0.61
C SER A 152 -26.51 -8.44 0.91
N GLN A 153 -25.45 -9.04 1.48
CA GLN A 153 -25.32 -9.24 2.93
C GLN A 153 -25.24 -7.92 3.71
N ARG A 154 -24.69 -6.85 3.10
CA ARG A 154 -24.54 -5.54 3.73
C ARG A 154 -25.84 -4.73 3.74
N ILE A 155 -26.59 -4.78 2.64
CA ILE A 155 -27.87 -4.06 2.52
C ILE A 155 -28.97 -4.78 3.33
N GLY A 156 -28.97 -6.11 3.35
CA GLY A 156 -29.95 -6.90 4.10
C GLY A 156 -31.38 -6.82 3.55
N THR A 157 -31.62 -6.16 2.42
CA THR A 157 -32.92 -6.06 1.75
C THR A 157 -32.86 -6.63 0.34
N SER A 158 -33.97 -7.27 -0.09
CA SER A 158 -34.14 -7.78 -1.45
C SER A 158 -34.55 -6.69 -2.46
N LYS A 159 -34.89 -5.50 -1.97
CA LYS A 159 -35.22 -4.32 -2.78
C LYS A 159 -34.10 -3.30 -2.66
N VAL A 160 -33.66 -2.76 -3.79
CA VAL A 160 -32.68 -1.69 -3.86
C VAL A 160 -33.22 -0.56 -4.74
N ASP A 161 -33.24 0.63 -4.17
CA ASP A 161 -33.62 1.85 -4.89
C ASP A 161 -32.36 2.47 -5.49
N ILE A 162 -32.34 2.55 -6.82
CA ILE A 162 -31.20 3.06 -7.58
C ILE A 162 -31.50 4.48 -8.05
N ARG A 163 -30.57 5.39 -7.75
CA ARG A 163 -30.56 6.76 -8.22
C ARG A 163 -29.36 6.98 -9.13
N ILE A 164 -29.65 7.37 -10.38
CA ILE A 164 -28.67 7.93 -11.30
C ILE A 164 -29.24 9.18 -11.93
N ASN A 165 -28.53 10.29 -11.76
CA ASN A 165 -28.92 11.59 -12.30
C ASN A 165 -30.39 11.89 -11.92
N SER A 166 -31.21 12.29 -12.89
CA SER A 166 -32.64 12.57 -12.72
C SER A 166 -33.56 11.35 -12.74
N LYS A 167 -33.03 10.13 -12.92
CA LYS A 167 -33.82 8.89 -13.01
C LYS A 167 -33.68 8.07 -11.72
N ASN A 168 -34.83 7.75 -11.12
CA ASN A 168 -34.93 6.82 -10.01
C ASN A 168 -35.67 5.57 -10.48
N PHE A 169 -35.16 4.39 -10.16
CA PHE A 169 -35.86 3.13 -10.39
C PHE A 169 -35.57 2.15 -9.26
N SER A 170 -36.58 1.38 -8.89
CA SER A 170 -36.47 0.33 -7.88
C SER A 170 -36.29 -1.02 -8.54
N ILE A 171 -35.41 -1.84 -7.99
CA ILE A 171 -35.21 -3.23 -8.41
C ILE A 171 -35.68 -4.15 -7.28
N THR A 172 -36.63 -5.03 -7.58
CA THR A 172 -37.33 -5.85 -6.59
C THR A 172 -36.89 -7.32 -6.59
N GLU A 173 -36.36 -7.81 -7.71
CA GLU A 173 -35.85 -9.17 -7.86
C GLU A 173 -34.34 -9.14 -8.04
N LEU A 174 -33.63 -9.38 -6.93
CA LEU A 174 -32.16 -9.41 -6.89
C LEU A 174 -31.69 -10.84 -6.66
N THR A 175 -30.86 -11.35 -7.58
CA THR A 175 -30.22 -12.65 -7.43
C THR A 175 -28.78 -12.48 -6.94
N ALA A 176 -28.44 -13.04 -5.79
CA ALA A 176 -27.08 -12.98 -5.29
C ALA A 176 -26.13 -13.83 -6.14
N PHE A 177 -24.98 -13.28 -6.52
CA PHE A 177 -23.91 -14.03 -7.19
C PHE A 177 -22.58 -13.86 -6.46
N ASP A 178 -21.71 -14.86 -6.60
CA ASP A 178 -20.37 -14.83 -6.01
C ASP A 178 -19.44 -13.98 -6.88
N ALA A 179 -19.02 -12.83 -6.36
CA ALA A 179 -18.04 -11.94 -6.98
C ALA A 179 -16.87 -11.72 -6.02
N GLU A 180 -15.66 -11.65 -6.57
CA GLU A 180 -14.52 -11.07 -5.85
C GLU A 180 -14.54 -9.55 -6.03
N GLY A 181 -15.13 -8.80 -5.09
CA GLY A 181 -15.02 -7.33 -5.05
C GLY A 181 -16.32 -6.56 -5.22
N GLY A 182 -16.36 -5.38 -4.59
CA GLY A 182 -17.24 -4.27 -4.97
C GLY A 182 -18.74 -4.37 -4.61
N ASN A 183 -19.37 -3.20 -4.54
CA ASN A 183 -20.82 -3.05 -4.50
C ASN A 183 -21.34 -3.12 -5.95
N ILE A 184 -21.53 -4.33 -6.48
CA ILE A 184 -21.78 -4.55 -7.91
C ILE A 184 -23.21 -5.03 -8.15
N LEU A 185 -23.85 -4.43 -9.16
CA LEU A 185 -25.10 -4.87 -9.75
C LEU A 185 -24.85 -5.25 -11.22
N ILE A 186 -25.39 -6.37 -11.66
CA ILE A 186 -25.20 -6.88 -13.02
C ILE A 186 -26.56 -7.14 -13.67
N GLU A 187 -26.72 -6.69 -14.91
CA GLU A 187 -27.89 -6.97 -15.75
C GLU A 187 -27.43 -7.33 -17.17
N ASP A 188 -28.36 -7.81 -17.99
CA ASP A 188 -28.12 -7.94 -19.42
C ASP A 188 -27.83 -6.56 -20.04
N ILE A 189 -26.89 -6.51 -20.97
CA ILE A 189 -26.43 -5.25 -21.56
C ILE A 189 -27.53 -4.50 -22.30
N GLU A 190 -28.43 -5.18 -23.01
CA GLU A 190 -29.52 -4.52 -23.74
C GLU A 190 -30.50 -3.88 -22.74
N SER A 191 -30.86 -4.63 -21.70
CA SER A 191 -31.73 -4.15 -20.61
C SER A 191 -31.12 -2.96 -19.88
N ALA A 192 -29.81 -3.01 -19.58
CA ALA A 192 -29.09 -1.91 -18.97
C ALA A 192 -29.09 -0.67 -19.88
N MET A 193 -28.78 -0.83 -21.17
CA MET A 193 -28.75 0.28 -22.13
C MET A 193 -30.12 0.94 -22.31
N GLU A 194 -31.21 0.15 -22.33
CA GLU A 194 -32.58 0.68 -22.38
C GLU A 194 -32.92 1.43 -21.08
N ARG A 195 -32.63 0.83 -19.92
CA ARG A 195 -32.86 1.41 -18.60
C ARG A 195 -32.17 2.76 -18.42
N PHE A 196 -30.94 2.88 -18.89
CA PHE A 196 -30.18 4.12 -18.82
C PHE A 196 -30.40 5.05 -20.02
N GLY A 197 -31.00 4.56 -21.10
CA GLY A 197 -31.35 5.34 -22.29
C GLY A 197 -30.15 5.72 -23.16
N THR A 198 -29.17 4.83 -23.32
CA THR A 198 -27.92 5.11 -24.07
C THR A 198 -28.00 4.90 -25.59
N ALA A 199 -29.20 4.69 -26.16
CA ALA A 199 -29.44 4.72 -27.62
C ALA A 199 -28.41 3.91 -28.45
N GLY A 200 -28.01 2.72 -28.00
CA GLY A 200 -27.03 1.89 -28.72
C GLY A 200 -25.55 2.15 -28.41
N HIS A 201 -25.24 3.01 -27.43
CA HIS A 201 -23.88 3.28 -27.00
C HIS A 201 -23.50 2.49 -25.74
N VAL A 202 -22.29 1.95 -25.76
CA VAL A 202 -21.69 1.19 -24.66
C VAL A 202 -20.56 2.00 -24.03
N SER A 203 -20.15 1.63 -22.81
CA SER A 203 -19.09 2.34 -22.09
C SER A 203 -17.72 2.03 -22.66
N PHE A 204 -17.45 0.75 -22.94
CA PHE A 204 -16.20 0.30 -23.55
C PHE A 204 -16.36 -1.07 -24.22
N LEU A 205 -15.40 -1.41 -25.07
CA LEU A 205 -15.28 -2.74 -25.69
C LEU A 205 -14.07 -3.47 -25.10
N LEU A 206 -14.24 -4.75 -24.80
CA LEU A 206 -13.18 -5.66 -24.39
C LEU A 206 -12.82 -6.61 -25.54
N ILE A 207 -11.54 -6.77 -25.82
CA ILE A 207 -11.02 -7.61 -26.90
C ILE A 207 -10.22 -8.78 -26.33
N GLN A 208 -10.55 -9.98 -26.82
CA GLN A 208 -9.84 -11.22 -26.57
C GLN A 208 -8.97 -11.55 -27.79
N PRO A 209 -7.65 -11.38 -27.71
CA PRO A 209 -6.73 -11.83 -28.75
C PRO A 209 -6.49 -13.34 -28.68
N ASP A 210 -6.17 -13.97 -29.81
CA ASP A 210 -5.67 -15.35 -29.89
C ASP A 210 -4.36 -15.54 -29.09
N ARG A 211 -3.45 -14.57 -29.25
CA ARG A 211 -2.20 -14.44 -28.53
C ARG A 211 -1.88 -12.95 -28.40
N PHE A 212 -1.79 -12.49 -27.16
CA PHE A 212 -1.47 -11.10 -26.88
C PHE A 212 -0.05 -10.73 -27.35
N ARG A 213 0.06 -9.65 -28.13
CA ARG A 213 1.32 -9.03 -28.54
C ARG A 213 1.24 -7.51 -28.34
N PRO A 214 2.27 -6.86 -27.79
CA PRO A 214 2.26 -5.40 -27.57
C PRO A 214 2.02 -4.57 -28.85
N GLU A 215 2.38 -5.11 -30.02
CA GLU A 215 2.17 -4.45 -31.32
C GLU A 215 0.70 -4.29 -31.69
N GLN A 216 -0.19 -5.15 -31.17
CA GLN A 216 -1.63 -5.11 -31.45
C GLN A 216 -2.26 -3.79 -30.99
N LYS A 217 -1.79 -3.22 -29.86
CA LYS A 217 -2.20 -1.90 -29.38
C LYS A 217 -1.92 -0.83 -30.45
N ARG A 218 -0.70 -0.78 -30.98
CA ARG A 218 -0.29 0.20 -31.99
C ARG A 218 -1.07 0.05 -33.31
N ILE A 219 -1.42 -1.18 -33.69
CA ILE A 219 -2.24 -1.45 -34.87
C ILE A 219 -3.65 -0.85 -34.70
N LEU A 220 -4.26 -1.06 -33.54
CA LEU A 220 -5.57 -0.50 -33.22
C LEU A 220 -5.52 1.03 -33.12
N GLU A 221 -4.48 1.61 -32.51
CA GLU A 221 -4.33 3.07 -32.36
C GLU A 221 -4.24 3.77 -33.73
N ARG A 222 -3.49 3.20 -34.67
CA ARG A 222 -3.39 3.76 -36.04
C ARG A 222 -4.69 3.65 -36.83
N LYS A 223 -5.51 2.64 -36.57
CA LYS A 223 -6.75 2.39 -37.32
C LYS A 223 -7.93 3.19 -36.80
N LEU A 224 -8.09 3.23 -35.49
CA LEU A 224 -9.22 3.87 -34.83
C LEU A 224 -9.01 5.38 -34.71
N GLY A 225 -7.77 5.87 -34.75
CA GLY A 225 -7.47 7.30 -34.66
C GLY A 225 -7.56 7.83 -33.21
N PRO A 226 -7.46 9.16 -33.03
CA PRO A 226 -7.40 9.80 -31.70
C PRO A 226 -8.72 9.77 -30.92
N ASP A 227 -9.85 9.51 -31.59
CA ASP A 227 -11.20 9.46 -31.01
C ASP A 227 -11.41 8.29 -30.04
N TYR A 228 -10.50 7.31 -30.07
CA TYR A 228 -10.55 6.11 -29.23
C TYR A 228 -9.27 5.94 -28.42
N ARG A 229 -9.46 5.63 -27.15
CA ARG A 229 -8.39 5.28 -26.22
C ARG A 229 -8.30 3.77 -26.10
N ILE A 230 -7.14 3.24 -26.46
CA ILE A 230 -6.83 1.81 -26.38
C ILE A 230 -5.85 1.57 -25.24
N GLU A 231 -6.27 0.76 -24.28
CA GLU A 231 -5.49 0.42 -23.10
C GLU A 231 -5.35 -1.09 -22.99
N THR A 232 -4.14 -1.55 -22.72
CA THR A 232 -3.92 -2.94 -22.34
C THR A 232 -4.12 -3.11 -20.84
N VAL A 233 -4.34 -4.34 -20.42
CA VAL A 233 -4.41 -4.68 -18.99
C VAL A 233 -3.13 -4.26 -18.25
N GLU A 234 -1.98 -4.35 -18.92
CA GLU A 234 -0.72 -3.94 -18.31
C GLU A 234 -0.61 -2.41 -18.20
N ASP A 235 -1.14 -1.64 -19.16
CA ASP A 235 -1.21 -0.17 -19.05
C ASP A 235 -2.10 0.25 -17.87
N ILE A 236 -3.26 -0.38 -17.72
CA ILE A 236 -4.20 -0.11 -16.61
C ILE A 236 -3.59 -0.52 -15.28
N ARG A 237 -2.92 -1.67 -15.22
CA ARG A 237 -2.20 -2.13 -14.03
C ARG A 237 -1.05 -1.17 -13.68
N GLU A 238 -0.29 -0.70 -14.65
CA GLU A 238 0.79 0.26 -14.44
C GLU A 238 0.26 1.60 -13.92
N LYS A 239 -0.84 2.12 -14.49
CA LYS A 239 -1.53 3.32 -13.96
C LYS A 239 -2.02 3.12 -12.53
N SER A 240 -2.67 1.99 -12.25
CA SER A 240 -3.17 1.64 -10.91
C SER A 240 -2.02 1.52 -9.90
N ARG A 241 -0.91 0.89 -10.30
CA ARG A 241 0.32 0.83 -9.50
C ARG A 241 0.91 2.20 -9.26
N ASN A 242 0.98 3.06 -10.27
CA ASN A 242 1.53 4.40 -10.15
C ASN A 242 0.69 5.26 -9.21
N ALA A 243 -0.65 5.15 -9.26
CA ALA A 243 -1.56 5.84 -8.34
C ALA A 243 -1.33 5.42 -6.88
N LEU A 244 -1.05 4.14 -6.63
CA LEU A 244 -0.79 3.60 -5.29
C LEU A 244 0.69 3.59 -4.90
N ARG A 245 1.60 3.98 -5.80
CA ARG A 245 3.05 3.72 -5.69
C ARG A 245 3.62 4.35 -4.43
N SER A 246 3.38 5.65 -4.23
CA SER A 246 3.91 6.38 -3.08
C SER A 246 3.43 5.78 -1.75
N PHE A 247 2.15 5.38 -1.68
CA PHE A 247 1.57 4.73 -0.51
C PHE A 247 2.20 3.35 -0.25
N GLN A 248 2.29 2.50 -1.27
CA GLN A 248 2.90 1.18 -1.17
C GLN A 248 4.39 1.27 -0.76
N LEU A 249 5.13 2.23 -1.32
CA LEU A 249 6.54 2.44 -0.98
C LEU A 249 6.72 2.88 0.46
N ASN A 250 5.89 3.79 0.98
CA ASN A 250 5.96 4.23 2.37
C ASN A 250 5.70 3.07 3.35
N LEU A 251 4.66 2.27 3.11
CA LEU A 251 4.36 1.13 3.95
C LEU A 251 5.44 0.03 3.87
N LEU A 252 6.04 -0.16 2.69
CA LEU A 252 7.15 -1.09 2.50
C LEU A 252 8.38 -0.65 3.32
N VAL A 253 8.72 0.64 3.30
CA VAL A 253 9.81 1.20 4.11
C VAL A 253 9.56 0.98 5.61
N ILE A 254 8.34 1.25 6.09
CA ILE A 254 7.98 1.04 7.50
C ILE A 254 8.10 -0.44 7.89
N SER A 255 7.59 -1.34 7.03
CA SER A 255 7.68 -2.78 7.24
C SER A 255 9.15 -3.24 7.30
N PHE A 256 9.99 -2.69 6.43
CA PHE A 256 11.42 -3.00 6.38
C PHE A 256 12.17 -2.52 7.64
N ILE A 257 11.91 -1.31 8.12
CA ILE A 257 12.53 -0.79 9.35
C ILE A 257 12.06 -1.60 10.56
N SER A 258 10.76 -1.90 10.65
CA SER A 258 10.18 -2.74 11.70
C SER A 258 10.85 -4.11 11.75
N LEU A 259 11.07 -4.73 10.58
CA LEU A 259 11.82 -5.98 10.48
C LEU A 259 13.23 -5.85 11.03
N ILE A 260 13.99 -4.81 10.66
CA ILE A 260 15.35 -4.59 11.17
C ILE A 260 15.34 -4.48 12.70
N ILE A 261 14.38 -3.77 13.28
CA ILE A 261 14.24 -3.64 14.74
C ILE A 261 13.95 -4.99 15.38
N ALA A 262 13.08 -5.80 14.78
CA ALA A 262 12.85 -7.17 15.22
C ALA A 262 14.15 -7.99 15.21
N LEU A 263 14.99 -7.84 14.18
CA LEU A 263 16.31 -8.48 14.14
C LEU A 263 17.19 -8.04 15.31
N PHE A 264 17.25 -6.75 15.64
CA PHE A 264 18.01 -6.28 16.79
C PHE A 264 17.47 -6.81 18.12
N MET A 265 16.14 -6.89 18.25
CA MET A 265 15.48 -7.41 19.45
C MET A 265 15.80 -8.89 19.70
N VAL A 266 15.81 -9.70 18.64
CA VAL A 266 16.25 -11.11 18.71
C VAL A 266 17.74 -11.19 19.06
N SER A 267 18.57 -10.33 18.47
CA SER A 267 20.02 -10.33 18.71
C SER A 267 20.36 -9.96 20.15
N ASN A 268 19.64 -8.97 20.70
CA ASN A 268 19.72 -8.58 22.10
C ASN A 268 19.29 -9.72 23.03
N THR A 269 18.20 -10.42 22.70
CA THR A 269 17.73 -11.58 23.46
C THR A 269 18.76 -12.71 23.46
N MET A 270 19.33 -13.05 22.31
CA MET A 270 20.37 -14.08 22.17
C MET A 270 21.67 -13.69 22.89
N SER A 271 22.04 -12.41 22.85
CA SER A 271 23.19 -11.89 23.58
C SER A 271 23.00 -12.01 25.09
N GLY A 272 21.80 -11.69 25.59
CA GLY A 272 21.43 -11.88 26.99
C GLY A 272 21.45 -13.34 27.43
N LEU A 273 20.92 -14.24 26.59
CA LEU A 273 20.93 -15.69 26.82
C LEU A 273 22.35 -16.20 27.04
N TYR A 274 23.25 -15.81 26.13
CA TYR A 274 24.65 -16.16 26.21
C TYR A 274 25.26 -15.76 27.57
N VAL A 275 25.09 -14.50 27.99
CA VAL A 275 25.63 -13.99 29.26
C VAL A 275 25.06 -14.75 30.47
N SER A 276 23.76 -15.05 30.46
CA SER A 276 23.12 -15.78 31.57
C SER A 276 23.63 -17.22 31.74
N ARG A 277 24.12 -17.84 30.66
CA ARG A 277 24.56 -19.25 30.63
C ARG A 277 26.06 -19.40 30.41
N GLU A 278 26.83 -18.33 30.52
CA GLU A 278 28.26 -18.35 30.27
C GLU A 278 28.99 -19.40 31.14
N LYS A 279 28.64 -19.48 32.44
CA LYS A 279 29.20 -20.48 33.36
C LYS A 279 28.84 -21.93 32.97
N GLU A 280 27.59 -22.19 32.59
CA GLU A 280 27.15 -23.52 32.13
C GLU A 280 27.91 -23.96 30.87
N LEU A 281 28.07 -23.03 29.92
CA LEU A 281 28.81 -23.27 28.68
C LEU A 281 30.30 -23.47 28.92
N GLY A 282 30.88 -22.75 29.89
CA GLY A 282 32.25 -22.97 30.33
C GLY A 282 32.49 -24.40 30.81
N ILE A 283 31.59 -24.92 31.65
CA ILE A 283 31.62 -26.31 32.15
C ILE A 283 31.44 -27.32 30.99
N LEU A 284 30.50 -27.08 30.09
CA LEU A 284 30.31 -27.98 28.94
C LEU A 284 31.51 -27.99 28.00
N LYS A 285 32.19 -26.84 27.82
CA LYS A 285 33.41 -26.76 27.02
C LYS A 285 34.60 -27.47 27.67
N THR A 286 34.73 -27.46 29.00
CA THR A 286 35.77 -28.28 29.66
C THR A 286 35.49 -29.77 29.52
N MET A 287 34.22 -30.18 29.37
CA MET A 287 33.81 -31.54 29.04
C MET A 287 33.94 -31.91 27.54
N GLY A 288 34.47 -31.02 26.69
CA GLY A 288 34.74 -31.29 25.28
C GLY A 288 33.67 -30.79 24.30
N LEU A 289 32.74 -29.91 24.71
CA LEU A 289 31.80 -29.26 23.78
C LEU A 289 32.55 -28.35 22.79
N SER A 290 32.39 -28.61 21.48
CA SER A 290 33.05 -27.79 20.46
C SER A 290 32.37 -26.43 20.25
N ALA A 291 33.14 -25.46 19.75
CA ALA A 291 32.63 -24.14 19.37
C ALA A 291 31.50 -24.21 18.32
N GLY A 292 31.60 -25.17 17.38
CA GLY A 292 30.57 -25.42 16.37
C GLY A 292 29.26 -25.92 16.98
N HIS A 293 29.31 -26.88 17.91
CA HIS A 293 28.10 -27.35 18.60
C HIS A 293 27.42 -26.22 19.38
N THR A 294 28.21 -25.34 20.01
CA THR A 294 27.68 -24.14 20.69
C THR A 294 26.99 -23.24 19.67
N PHE A 295 27.62 -22.92 18.54
CA PHE A 295 27.02 -22.10 17.49
C PHE A 295 25.68 -22.67 16.99
N PHE A 296 25.62 -23.96 16.65
CA PHE A 296 24.41 -24.60 16.14
C PHE A 296 23.29 -24.66 17.17
N LEU A 297 23.61 -24.79 18.47
CA LEU A 297 22.63 -24.78 19.55
C LEU A 297 21.89 -23.43 19.61
N PHE A 298 22.62 -22.32 19.61
CA PHE A 298 22.03 -20.98 19.65
C PHE A 298 21.31 -20.62 18.34
N ILE A 299 21.87 -20.98 17.19
CA ILE A 299 21.20 -20.81 15.90
C ILE A 299 19.89 -21.60 15.85
N SER A 300 19.86 -22.82 16.38
CA SER A 300 18.62 -23.62 16.41
C SER A 300 17.55 -23.00 17.31
N GLN A 301 17.94 -22.40 18.44
CA GLN A 301 17.00 -21.65 19.27
C GLN A 301 16.45 -20.41 18.54
N ALA A 302 17.30 -19.69 17.82
CA ALA A 302 16.88 -18.54 17.02
C ALA A 302 15.98 -18.94 15.85
N LEU A 303 16.28 -20.03 15.16
CA LEU A 303 15.43 -20.58 14.10
C LEU A 303 14.09 -21.04 14.66
N PHE A 304 14.04 -21.64 15.85
CA PHE A 304 12.77 -22.01 16.48
C PHE A 304 11.90 -20.77 16.74
N LEU A 305 12.49 -19.69 17.29
CA LEU A 305 11.80 -18.40 17.44
C LEU A 305 11.39 -17.79 16.09
N GLY A 306 12.25 -17.89 15.08
CA GLY A 306 11.98 -17.42 13.72
C GLY A 306 10.81 -18.13 13.07
N ILE A 307 10.77 -19.46 13.14
CA ILE A 307 9.69 -20.26 12.57
C ILE A 307 8.39 -19.97 13.30
N SER A 308 8.38 -20.07 14.64
CA SER A 308 7.18 -19.84 15.46
C SER A 308 6.68 -18.39 15.35
N GLY A 309 7.58 -17.42 15.40
CA GLY A 309 7.28 -16.00 15.21
C GLY A 309 6.76 -15.70 13.81
N SER A 310 7.34 -16.28 12.76
CA SER A 310 6.84 -16.15 11.39
C SER A 310 5.44 -16.71 11.23
N PHE A 311 5.15 -17.91 11.74
CA PHE A 311 3.79 -18.48 11.67
C PHE A 311 2.76 -17.61 12.38
N LEU A 312 3.11 -17.09 13.57
CA LEU A 312 2.25 -16.14 14.28
C LEU A 312 2.09 -14.84 13.50
N GLY A 313 3.18 -14.32 12.92
CA GLY A 313 3.17 -13.11 12.12
C GLY A 313 2.35 -13.24 10.85
N LEU A 314 2.42 -14.37 10.16
CA LEU A 314 1.56 -14.71 9.04
C LEU A 314 0.06 -14.64 9.44
N GLY A 315 -0.29 -15.22 10.58
CA GLY A 315 -1.66 -15.18 11.11
C GLY A 315 -2.10 -13.76 11.48
N LEU A 316 -1.26 -13.01 12.19
CA LEU A 316 -1.53 -11.61 12.55
C LEU A 316 -1.63 -10.71 11.32
N GLY A 317 -0.75 -10.88 10.33
CA GLY A 317 -0.75 -10.12 9.09
C GLY A 317 -2.00 -10.37 8.26
N PHE A 318 -2.46 -11.63 8.24
CA PHE A 318 -3.75 -11.96 7.62
C PHE A 318 -4.92 -11.31 8.35
N LEU A 319 -4.92 -11.36 9.70
CA LEU A 319 -5.94 -10.70 10.51
C LEU A 319 -5.95 -9.19 10.26
N PHE A 320 -4.80 -8.53 10.28
CA PHE A 320 -4.66 -7.10 10.00
C PHE A 320 -5.05 -6.72 8.57
N SER A 321 -4.80 -7.60 7.59
CA SER A 321 -5.26 -7.39 6.21
C SER A 321 -6.79 -7.46 6.05
N LYS A 322 -7.49 -7.94 7.08
CA LYS A 322 -8.96 -7.97 7.16
C LYS A 322 -9.53 -6.87 8.04
N LEU A 323 -8.71 -6.17 8.83
CA LEU A 323 -9.19 -5.08 9.68
C LEU A 323 -9.45 -3.83 8.84
N ASP A 324 -10.67 -3.31 8.94
CA ASP A 324 -11.23 -2.25 8.10
C ASP A 324 -10.78 -0.83 8.52
N PHE A 325 -9.48 -0.59 8.70
CA PHE A 325 -9.02 0.75 9.07
C PHE A 325 -9.13 1.78 7.91
N PHE A 326 -9.27 1.32 6.67
CA PHE A 326 -9.27 2.17 5.46
C PHE A 326 -10.41 1.81 4.50
N SER A 327 -11.66 1.81 4.97
CA SER A 327 -12.82 1.84 4.07
C SER A 327 -13.36 3.27 4.04
N PRO A 328 -12.92 4.13 3.10
CA PRO A 328 -13.70 5.32 2.81
C PRO A 328 -15.03 4.83 2.25
N GLU A 329 -16.13 5.09 2.95
CA GLU A 329 -17.49 4.84 2.47
C GLU A 329 -17.79 5.56 1.14
N ALA A 330 -16.93 6.53 0.76
CA ALA A 330 -17.02 7.34 -0.45
C ALA A 330 -16.55 6.66 -1.76
N VAL A 331 -15.86 5.51 -1.71
CA VAL A 331 -15.35 4.83 -2.93
C VAL A 331 -16.16 3.57 -3.22
N SER A 332 -16.57 3.40 -4.48
CA SER A 332 -17.30 2.22 -5.02
C SER A 332 -16.50 0.90 -4.95
N VAL A 333 -15.21 1.00 -4.57
CA VAL A 333 -14.23 -0.08 -4.45
C VAL A 333 -14.21 -0.63 -3.03
N ASP A 334 -14.72 -1.85 -2.85
CA ASP A 334 -14.62 -2.58 -1.59
C ASP A 334 -13.46 -3.60 -1.61
N LEU A 335 -12.40 -3.27 -0.88
CA LEU A 335 -11.21 -4.10 -0.72
C LEU A 335 -11.44 -5.37 0.12
N ARG A 336 -12.56 -5.46 0.86
CA ARG A 336 -12.88 -6.58 1.77
C ARG A 336 -13.04 -7.92 1.07
N THR A 337 -13.46 -7.89 -0.19
CA THR A 337 -13.85 -9.11 -0.92
C THR A 337 -12.65 -9.78 -1.63
N TYR A 338 -11.51 -9.09 -1.72
CA TYR A 338 -10.28 -9.65 -2.30
C TYR A 338 -9.48 -10.42 -1.24
N ASN A 339 -9.66 -11.74 -1.16
CA ASN A 339 -9.05 -12.56 -0.11
C ASN A 339 -7.83 -13.39 -0.56
N SER A 340 -7.51 -13.40 -1.86
CA SER A 340 -6.44 -14.25 -2.40
C SER A 340 -5.06 -13.58 -2.26
N VAL A 341 -4.36 -13.83 -1.15
CA VAL A 341 -2.92 -13.53 -1.05
C VAL A 341 -2.12 -14.68 -1.70
N PRO A 342 -1.29 -14.44 -2.73
CA PRO A 342 -0.57 -15.49 -3.42
C PRO A 342 0.35 -16.27 -2.48
N ILE A 343 0.50 -17.57 -2.74
CA ILE A 343 1.38 -18.46 -1.95
C ILE A 343 2.83 -17.95 -1.90
N SER A 344 3.29 -17.26 -2.95
CA SER A 344 4.61 -16.64 -3.01
C SER A 344 4.83 -15.59 -1.92
N THR A 345 3.82 -14.78 -1.60
CA THR A 345 3.89 -13.76 -0.55
C THR A 345 3.99 -14.40 0.83
N TRP A 346 3.26 -15.49 1.07
CA TRP A 346 3.36 -16.28 2.31
C TRP A 346 4.76 -16.91 2.48
N LEU A 347 5.28 -17.50 1.40
CA LEU A 347 6.63 -18.09 1.39
C LEU A 347 7.71 -17.03 1.60
N LEU A 348 7.57 -15.85 1.01
CA LEU A 348 8.46 -14.72 1.24
C LEU A 348 8.41 -14.24 2.70
N GLY A 349 7.22 -14.11 3.30
CA GLY A 349 7.08 -13.75 4.71
C GLY A 349 7.75 -14.76 5.65
N LEU A 350 7.56 -16.07 5.41
CA LEU A 350 8.27 -17.12 6.13
C LEU A 350 9.79 -17.00 5.98
N GLY A 351 10.25 -16.84 4.72
CA GLY A 351 11.66 -16.67 4.40
C GLY A 351 12.28 -15.48 5.13
N ILE A 352 11.59 -14.34 5.14
CA ILE A 352 12.02 -13.12 5.82
C ILE A 352 12.23 -13.37 7.32
N GLY A 353 11.28 -13.98 8.03
CA GLY A 353 11.43 -14.19 9.47
C GLY A 353 12.45 -15.28 9.83
N ILE A 354 12.57 -16.35 9.03
CA ILE A 354 13.55 -17.43 9.26
C ILE A 354 14.97 -16.94 8.98
N ILE A 355 15.20 -16.35 7.79
CA ILE A 355 16.51 -15.81 7.38
C ILE A 355 16.88 -14.66 8.31
N GLY A 356 15.93 -13.77 8.63
CA GLY A 356 16.12 -12.69 9.59
C GLY A 356 16.58 -13.19 10.96
N SER A 357 15.91 -14.20 11.51
CA SER A 357 16.28 -14.76 12.82
C SER A 357 17.65 -15.41 12.81
N PHE A 358 18.02 -16.07 11.71
CA PHE A 358 19.38 -16.60 11.52
C PHE A 358 20.43 -15.47 11.50
N LEU A 359 20.23 -14.43 10.69
CA LEU A 359 21.17 -13.29 10.59
C LEU A 359 21.31 -12.58 11.94
N SER A 360 20.20 -12.38 12.63
CA SER A 360 20.17 -11.73 13.94
C SER A 360 20.99 -12.47 15.00
N ALA A 361 20.89 -13.81 15.01
CA ALA A 361 21.58 -14.65 15.98
C ALA A 361 23.00 -15.03 15.55
N ALA A 362 23.40 -14.82 14.29
CA ALA A 362 24.71 -15.23 13.78
C ALA A 362 25.87 -14.60 14.58
N VAL A 363 25.82 -13.28 14.80
CA VAL A 363 26.86 -12.56 15.55
C VAL A 363 26.97 -13.02 17.01
N PRO A 364 25.90 -13.05 17.83
CA PRO A 364 26.00 -13.52 19.21
C PRO A 364 26.35 -15.01 19.31
N SER A 365 25.83 -15.86 18.42
CA SER A 365 26.15 -17.30 18.40
C SER A 365 27.62 -17.57 18.11
N PHE A 366 28.21 -16.80 17.18
CA PHE A 366 29.63 -16.90 16.87
C PHE A 366 30.51 -16.45 18.05
N ARG A 367 30.09 -15.39 18.76
CA ARG A 367 30.77 -14.95 19.98
C ARG A 367 30.70 -16.02 21.07
N ALA A 368 29.53 -16.64 21.29
CA ALA A 368 29.35 -17.76 22.22
C ALA A 368 30.28 -18.96 21.91
N GLY A 369 30.54 -19.22 20.63
CA GLY A 369 31.48 -20.24 20.19
C GLY A 369 32.92 -19.97 20.60
N LYS A 370 33.35 -18.71 20.71
CA LYS A 370 34.77 -18.32 20.85
C LYS A 370 35.28 -18.15 22.29
N ILE A 371 34.44 -18.25 23.32
CA ILE A 371 34.91 -18.01 24.69
C ILE A 371 35.81 -19.15 25.19
N SER A 372 36.87 -18.76 25.91
CA SER A 372 37.81 -19.67 26.57
C SER A 372 37.21 -20.19 27.88
N PRO A 373 37.23 -21.52 28.13
CA PRO A 373 36.77 -22.07 29.41
C PRO A 373 37.58 -21.55 30.60
N VAL A 374 38.87 -21.28 30.39
CA VAL A 374 39.79 -20.82 31.43
C VAL A 374 39.45 -19.39 31.92
N SER A 375 38.97 -18.52 31.03
CA SER A 375 38.60 -17.15 31.42
C SER A 375 37.30 -17.08 32.22
N ILE A 376 36.42 -18.09 32.09
CA ILE A 376 35.14 -18.15 32.83
C ILE A 376 35.37 -18.68 34.25
N LEU A 377 36.27 -19.65 34.43
CA LEU A 377 36.55 -20.28 35.72
C LEU A 377 37.49 -19.45 36.62
N ARG A 378 38.28 -18.55 36.03
CA ARG A 378 39.14 -17.63 36.77
C ARG A 378 38.37 -16.35 37.04
N GLU A 379 37.82 -16.21 38.25
CA GLU A 379 36.97 -15.09 38.69
C GLU A 379 37.65 -13.68 38.65
N SER A 380 38.89 -13.56 38.15
CA SER A 380 39.69 -12.34 38.26
C SER A 380 40.36 -11.85 36.97
N SER A 381 39.94 -12.27 35.79
CA SER A 381 40.38 -11.61 34.57
C SER A 381 39.32 -11.67 33.49
N SER A 382 38.31 -10.81 33.63
CA SER A 382 37.62 -10.27 32.47
C SER A 382 38.64 -9.47 31.66
N GLU A 383 39.54 -10.15 30.93
CA GLU A 383 40.10 -9.64 29.69
C GLU A 383 38.93 -9.49 28.73
N THR A 384 38.16 -8.43 29.01
CA THR A 384 37.10 -7.94 28.18
C THR A 384 37.81 -7.67 26.88
N TYR A 385 37.47 -8.42 25.82
CA TYR A 385 37.87 -8.10 24.47
C TYR A 385 37.46 -6.64 24.25
N LYS A 386 38.40 -5.71 24.49
CA LYS A 386 38.19 -4.27 24.31
C LYS A 386 38.14 -4.08 22.81
N MET A 387 36.99 -4.37 22.19
CA MET A 387 36.73 -3.89 20.85
C MET A 387 36.95 -2.39 20.92
N ASN A 388 37.85 -1.89 20.08
CA ASN A 388 38.16 -0.48 20.05
C ASN A 388 36.88 0.27 19.63
N GLU A 389 36.20 0.91 20.58
CA GLU A 389 34.93 1.62 20.38
C GLU A 389 35.10 2.69 19.28
N PHE A 390 36.30 3.26 19.18
CA PHE A 390 36.64 4.19 18.11
C PHE A 390 36.66 3.53 16.72
N ARG A 391 37.08 2.26 16.61
CA ARG A 391 37.01 1.49 15.36
C ARG A 391 35.56 1.20 14.97
N LEU A 392 34.68 0.92 15.94
CA LEU A 392 33.25 0.75 15.68
C LEU A 392 32.61 2.05 15.19
N LEU A 393 32.98 3.18 15.80
CA LEU A 393 32.56 4.51 15.36
C LEU A 393 33.00 4.80 13.92
N SER A 394 34.28 4.54 13.58
CA SER A 394 34.79 4.79 12.23
C SER A 394 34.10 3.92 11.17
N ILE A 395 33.81 2.65 11.51
CA ILE A 395 33.05 1.76 10.63
C ILE A 395 31.62 2.29 10.46
N GLY A 396 30.96 2.70 11.56
CA GLY A 396 29.60 3.24 11.53
C GLY A 396 29.49 4.53 10.71
N LEU A 397 30.41 5.48 10.89
CA LEU A 397 30.48 6.72 10.10
C LEU A 397 30.73 6.46 8.62
N SER A 398 31.65 5.53 8.30
CA SER A 398 31.90 5.13 6.91
C SER A 398 30.65 4.51 6.28
N LEU A 399 29.94 3.64 7.01
CA LEU A 399 28.68 3.07 6.56
C LEU A 399 27.61 4.15 6.32
N LEU A 400 27.43 5.07 7.26
CA LEU A 400 26.48 6.18 7.14
C LEU A 400 26.77 7.02 5.90
N PHE A 401 28.05 7.36 5.67
CA PHE A 401 28.45 8.13 4.50
C PHE A 401 28.14 7.37 3.20
N ILE A 402 28.58 6.11 3.09
CA ILE A 402 28.36 5.28 1.89
C ILE A 402 26.87 5.12 1.60
N PHE A 403 26.06 4.77 2.59
CA PHE A 403 24.64 4.51 2.38
C PHE A 403 23.81 5.78 2.17
N THR A 404 24.24 6.91 2.73
CA THR A 404 23.66 8.22 2.38
C THR A 404 23.98 8.57 0.93
N CYS A 405 25.23 8.37 0.47
CA CYS A 405 25.58 8.58 -0.93
C CYS A 405 24.78 7.67 -1.88
N ILE A 406 24.58 6.39 -1.51
CA ILE A 406 23.74 5.46 -2.29
C ILE A 406 22.28 5.93 -2.33
N ALA A 407 21.76 6.44 -1.21
CA ALA A 407 20.38 6.94 -1.14
C ALA A 407 20.14 8.18 -2.01
N PHE A 408 21.14 9.07 -2.12
CA PHE A 408 21.06 10.27 -2.97
C PHE A 408 21.38 10.01 -4.45
N PHE A 409 21.89 8.83 -4.80
CA PHE A 409 22.24 8.53 -6.18
C PHE A 409 20.98 8.22 -7.02
N PRO A 410 20.70 8.96 -8.11
CA PRO A 410 19.45 8.82 -8.87
C PRO A 410 19.46 7.62 -9.82
N PHE A 411 19.36 6.40 -9.27
CA PHE A 411 19.28 5.18 -10.08
C PHE A 411 17.82 4.87 -10.45
N ARG A 412 17.45 5.03 -11.73
CA ARG A 412 16.08 4.84 -12.24
C ARG A 412 15.72 3.36 -12.46
N TRP A 413 15.68 2.58 -11.40
CA TRP A 413 15.23 1.18 -11.46
C TRP A 413 13.76 1.02 -11.03
N LYS A 414 13.07 0.01 -11.57
CA LYS A 414 11.63 -0.22 -11.27
C LYS A 414 11.36 -0.49 -9.78
N PHE A 415 12.30 -1.13 -9.07
CA PHE A 415 12.24 -1.38 -7.63
C PHE A 415 13.23 -0.50 -6.85
N PRO A 416 12.85 0.10 -5.70
CA PRO A 416 13.70 1.00 -4.92
C PRO A 416 14.67 0.24 -4.00
N ILE A 417 15.39 -0.73 -4.55
CA ILE A 417 16.32 -1.60 -3.79
C ILE A 417 17.42 -0.74 -3.14
N PHE A 418 17.97 0.23 -3.86
CA PHE A 418 19.00 1.13 -3.35
C PHE A 418 18.51 2.01 -2.20
N GLY A 419 17.26 2.47 -2.27
CA GLY A 419 16.64 3.22 -1.17
C GLY A 419 16.49 2.38 0.10
N LEU A 420 16.01 1.13 -0.05
CA LEU A 420 15.89 0.19 1.08
C LEU A 420 17.25 -0.20 1.66
N LEU A 421 18.24 -0.48 0.81
CA LEU A 421 19.62 -0.73 1.24
C LEU A 421 20.21 0.48 1.95
N GLY A 422 19.95 1.70 1.44
CA GLY A 422 20.33 2.97 2.06
C GLY A 422 19.80 3.09 3.48
N ILE A 423 18.48 2.94 3.65
CA ILE A 423 17.82 3.01 4.96
C ILE A 423 18.36 1.94 5.91
N GLY A 424 18.49 0.69 5.43
CA GLY A 424 19.03 -0.40 6.24
C GLY A 424 20.46 -0.15 6.70
N GLY A 425 21.30 0.36 5.79
CA GLY A 425 22.66 0.75 6.09
C GLY A 425 22.75 1.91 7.08
N ILE A 426 21.85 2.90 6.98
CA ILE A 426 21.77 4.00 7.94
C ILE A 426 21.43 3.49 9.35
N VAL A 427 20.44 2.61 9.47
CA VAL A 427 20.04 2.02 10.76
C VAL A 427 21.20 1.22 11.38
N VAL A 428 21.90 0.41 10.59
CA VAL A 428 23.07 -0.34 11.05
C VAL A 428 24.23 0.60 11.42
N GLY A 429 24.47 1.63 10.63
CA GLY A 429 25.49 2.65 10.87
C GLY A 429 25.29 3.37 12.19
N PHE A 430 24.08 3.89 12.45
CA PHE A 430 23.73 4.49 13.74
C PHE A 430 23.92 3.53 14.91
N THR A 431 23.54 2.27 14.73
CA THR A 431 23.71 1.24 15.78
C THR A 431 25.18 0.99 16.11
N LEU A 432 26.07 1.01 15.11
CA LEU A 432 27.51 0.86 15.31
C LEU A 432 28.18 2.11 15.91
N CYS A 433 27.67 3.30 15.62
CA CYS A 433 28.11 4.54 16.26
C CYS A 433 27.67 4.65 17.73
N PHE A 434 26.54 4.03 18.07
CA PHE A 434 25.91 4.13 19.38
C PHE A 434 26.82 3.82 20.58
N PRO A 435 27.67 2.77 20.61
CA PRO A 435 28.57 2.51 21.75
C PRO A 435 29.46 3.70 22.14
N TYR A 436 29.97 4.42 21.15
CA TYR A 436 30.84 5.56 21.39
C TYR A 436 30.04 6.77 21.89
N VAL A 437 28.87 7.02 21.28
CA VAL A 437 27.93 8.07 21.73
C VAL A 437 27.47 7.80 23.16
N PHE A 438 27.12 6.55 23.47
CA PHE A 438 26.71 6.11 24.81
C PHE A 438 27.83 6.35 25.83
N LYS A 439 29.09 6.05 25.49
CA LYS A 439 30.23 6.35 26.36
C LYS A 439 30.40 7.85 26.62
N ILE A 440 30.31 8.68 25.58
CA ILE A 440 30.38 10.15 25.74
C ILE A 440 29.26 10.61 26.68
N PHE A 441 28.05 10.11 26.47
CA PHE A 441 26.89 10.44 27.28
C PHE A 441 27.10 10.03 28.76
N VAL A 442 27.56 8.82 29.02
CA VAL A 442 27.87 8.36 30.39
C VAL A 442 28.95 9.22 31.03
N ILE A 443 30.01 9.59 30.32
CA ILE A 443 31.07 10.49 30.85
C ILE A 443 30.52 11.88 31.16
N PHE A 444 29.67 12.42 30.28
CA PHE A 444 29.02 13.72 30.47
C PHE A 444 28.16 13.72 31.73
N PHE A 445 27.28 12.71 31.90
CA PHE A 445 26.45 12.57 33.09
C PHE A 445 27.26 12.29 34.35
N PHE A 446 28.32 11.49 34.25
CA PHE A 446 29.23 11.25 35.37
C PHE A 446 29.86 12.57 35.86
N LYS A 447 30.33 13.42 34.95
CA LYS A 447 30.89 14.74 35.28
C LYS A 447 29.85 15.69 35.89
N LEU A 448 28.59 15.59 35.45
CA LEU A 448 27.49 16.38 35.99
C LEU A 448 27.16 15.97 37.43
N VAL A 449 27.10 14.65 37.68
CA VAL A 449 26.82 14.08 39.01
C VAL A 449 27.98 14.28 39.97
N GLU A 450 29.23 14.19 39.50
CA GLU A 450 30.44 14.43 40.31
C GLU A 450 30.52 15.85 40.87
N ARG A 451 29.88 16.82 40.20
CA ARG A 451 29.78 18.21 40.67
C ARG A 451 28.84 18.39 41.86
N SER A 452 27.99 17.41 42.14
CA SER A 452 27.02 17.43 43.24
C SER A 452 27.54 16.55 44.39
N ASP A 453 27.98 17.20 45.47
CA ASP A 453 28.54 16.49 46.62
C ASP A 453 27.42 15.78 47.41
N ARG A 454 27.59 14.46 47.60
CA ARG A 454 26.84 13.53 48.47
C ARG A 454 25.41 13.10 48.11
N SER A 455 24.62 13.82 47.32
CA SER A 455 23.19 13.45 47.15
C SER A 455 22.92 12.22 46.26
N PHE A 456 23.85 11.81 45.38
CA PHE A 456 23.59 10.79 44.35
C PHE A 456 24.60 9.64 44.31
N VAL A 457 24.97 9.08 45.47
CA VAL A 457 25.97 7.99 45.57
C VAL A 457 25.58 6.76 44.72
N PHE A 458 24.32 6.33 44.76
CA PHE A 458 23.85 5.18 43.97
C PHE A 458 23.92 5.43 42.46
N MET A 459 23.61 6.65 42.00
CA MET A 459 23.70 7.02 40.59
C MET A 459 25.16 7.03 40.11
N LYS A 460 26.09 7.47 40.96
CA LYS A 460 27.53 7.45 40.67
C LYS A 460 28.03 6.01 40.45
N VAL A 461 27.67 5.08 41.34
CA VAL A 461 28.01 3.66 41.20
C VAL A 461 27.38 3.07 39.93
N GLY A 462 26.12 3.39 39.63
CA GLY A 462 25.47 2.94 38.40
C GLY A 462 26.14 3.45 37.13
N LEU A 463 26.53 4.72 37.08
CA LEU A 463 27.25 5.32 35.95
C LEU A 463 28.67 4.75 35.79
N GLU A 464 29.34 4.43 36.90
CA GLU A 464 30.66 3.80 36.89
C GLU A 464 30.58 2.36 36.35
N GLU A 465 29.55 1.60 36.72
CA GLU A 465 29.28 0.29 36.15
C GLU A 465 28.95 0.37 34.64
N MET A 466 28.16 1.36 34.24
CA MET A 466 27.86 1.61 32.83
C MET A 466 29.11 1.94 31.99
N LYS A 467 30.05 2.69 32.58
CA LYS A 467 31.34 3.03 31.97
C LYS A 467 32.27 1.81 31.84
N ASN A 468 32.21 0.89 32.80
CA ASN A 468 33.07 -0.30 32.83
C ASN A 468 32.52 -1.44 31.94
N GLN A 469 31.20 -1.56 31.78
CA GLN A 469 30.54 -2.56 30.92
C GLN A 469 29.85 -1.94 29.68
N THR A 470 30.53 -1.02 28.97
CA THR A 470 29.94 -0.24 27.86
C THR A 470 29.23 -1.12 26.83
N LEU A 471 29.88 -2.17 26.30
CA LEU A 471 29.35 -2.97 25.19
C LEU A 471 28.07 -3.74 25.55
N ARG A 472 27.97 -4.24 26.79
CA ARG A 472 26.79 -4.98 27.24
C ARG A 472 25.57 -4.08 27.34
N ASN A 473 25.73 -2.91 27.95
CA ASN A 473 24.65 -1.94 28.13
C ASN A 473 24.29 -1.23 26.81
N THR A 474 25.25 -1.10 25.90
CA THR A 474 25.05 -0.53 24.57
C THR A 474 24.04 -1.31 23.74
N LEU A 475 24.10 -2.65 23.72
CA LEU A 475 23.20 -3.47 22.90
C LEU A 475 21.72 -3.30 23.29
N THR A 476 21.44 -3.32 24.60
CA THR A 476 20.11 -3.06 25.15
C THR A 476 19.63 -1.65 24.84
N SER A 477 20.50 -0.65 25.08
CA SER A 477 20.15 0.76 24.87
C SER A 477 20.00 1.10 23.38
N ALA A 478 20.78 0.48 22.49
CA ALA A 478 20.64 0.62 21.03
C ALA A 478 19.30 0.06 20.54
N THR A 479 18.89 -1.09 21.09
CA THR A 479 17.59 -1.69 20.77
C THR A 479 16.44 -0.76 21.18
N LEU A 480 16.51 -0.18 22.38
CA LEU A 480 15.54 0.82 22.85
C LEU A 480 15.54 2.07 21.97
N MET A 481 16.72 2.61 21.64
CA MET A 481 16.88 3.76 20.75
C MET A 481 16.20 3.52 19.41
N LEU A 482 16.45 2.39 18.76
CA LEU A 482 15.85 2.07 17.47
C LEU A 482 14.33 1.93 17.58
N ALA A 483 13.82 1.28 18.63
CA ALA A 483 12.39 1.13 18.86
C ALA A 483 11.70 2.48 19.08
N THR A 484 12.25 3.35 19.95
CA THR A 484 11.69 4.69 20.19
C THR A 484 11.81 5.59 18.97
N SER A 485 12.93 5.50 18.23
CA SER A 485 13.15 6.24 16.99
C SER A 485 12.12 5.87 15.93
N LEU A 486 11.79 4.58 15.78
CA LEU A 486 10.75 4.14 14.86
C LEU A 486 9.37 4.71 15.24
N VAL A 487 9.00 4.70 16.52
CA VAL A 487 7.71 5.25 16.98
C VAL A 487 7.62 6.75 16.67
N VAL A 488 8.68 7.51 16.97
CA VAL A 488 8.74 8.94 16.66
C VAL A 488 8.71 9.18 15.16
N CYS A 489 9.49 8.42 14.38
CA CYS A 489 9.51 8.51 12.92
C CYS A 489 8.14 8.22 12.31
N LEU A 490 7.45 7.16 12.76
CA LEU A 490 6.10 6.81 12.30
C LEU A 490 5.08 7.89 12.66
N SER A 491 5.18 8.46 13.87
CA SER A 491 4.29 9.52 14.33
C SER A 491 4.47 10.80 13.50
N ILE A 492 5.72 11.21 13.27
CA ILE A 492 6.04 12.38 12.43
C ILE A 492 5.63 12.14 10.98
N LEU A 493 5.86 10.94 10.44
CA LEU A 493 5.49 10.59 9.08
C LEU A 493 3.96 10.65 8.89
N ALA A 494 3.19 10.07 9.83
CA ALA A 494 1.74 10.10 9.78
C ALA A 494 1.19 11.52 9.93
N ASP A 495 1.72 12.32 10.86
CA ASP A 495 1.31 13.71 11.07
C ASP A 495 1.67 14.59 9.86
N SER A 496 2.88 14.45 9.32
CA SER A 496 3.33 15.17 8.12
C SER A 496 2.48 14.83 6.90
N TYR A 497 2.17 13.55 6.68
CA TYR A 497 1.30 13.15 5.58
C TYR A 497 -0.12 13.69 5.75
N ARG A 498 -0.68 13.64 6.96
CA ARG A 498 -2.00 14.22 7.27
C ARG A 498 -2.01 15.73 6.99
N ARG A 499 -0.99 16.45 7.46
CA ARG A 499 -0.86 17.90 7.21
C ARG A 499 -0.73 18.17 5.71
N SER A 500 0.16 17.48 5.01
CA SER A 500 0.32 17.66 3.57
C SER A 500 -0.95 17.35 2.78
N LEU A 501 -1.73 16.35 3.19
CA LEU A 501 -3.04 16.07 2.60
C LEU A 501 -4.04 17.18 2.91
N ASN A 502 -4.10 17.66 4.16
CA ASN A 502 -4.98 18.76 4.54
C ASN A 502 -4.61 20.04 3.79
N ASP A 503 -3.33 20.41 3.76
CA ASP A 503 -2.82 21.58 3.04
C ASP A 503 -3.13 21.46 1.53
N TRP A 504 -2.98 20.27 0.94
CA TRP A 504 -3.35 20.03 -0.46
C TRP A 504 -4.86 20.15 -0.68
N VAL A 505 -5.68 19.57 0.19
CA VAL A 505 -7.16 19.68 0.10
C VAL A 505 -7.62 21.11 0.31
N GLU A 506 -7.05 21.85 1.26
CA GLU A 506 -7.39 23.26 1.53
C GLU A 506 -6.92 24.20 0.41
N ALA A 507 -5.83 23.85 -0.27
CA ALA A 507 -5.35 24.57 -1.46
C ALA A 507 -6.21 24.26 -2.70
N GLU A 508 -6.56 22.99 -2.93
CA GLU A 508 -7.32 22.55 -4.11
C GLU A 508 -8.83 22.83 -3.98
N PHE A 509 -9.39 22.70 -2.77
CA PHE A 509 -10.80 22.89 -2.45
C PHE A 509 -10.95 23.91 -1.31
N PRO A 510 -10.75 25.21 -1.58
CA PRO A 510 -10.81 26.25 -0.56
C PRO A 510 -12.21 26.51 0.00
N ALA A 511 -13.26 25.91 -0.59
CA ALA A 511 -14.64 26.10 -0.19
C ALA A 511 -14.98 25.29 1.08
N GLU A 512 -15.56 25.96 2.08
CA GLU A 512 -16.06 25.30 3.31
C GLU A 512 -17.24 24.36 3.02
N PHE A 513 -18.07 24.71 2.03
CA PHE A 513 -19.21 23.92 1.60
C PHE A 513 -19.20 23.76 0.09
N THR A 514 -19.36 22.52 -0.38
CA THR A 514 -19.61 22.23 -1.80
C THR A 514 -21.06 21.80 -1.96
N ILE A 515 -21.80 22.52 -2.80
CA ILE A 515 -23.19 22.16 -3.11
C ILE A 515 -23.18 21.37 -4.41
N ILE A 516 -23.59 20.11 -4.32
CA ILE A 516 -23.70 19.22 -5.47
C ILE A 516 -25.15 18.78 -5.59
N ASN A 517 -25.64 18.68 -6.82
CA ASN A 517 -26.97 18.13 -7.04
C ASN A 517 -26.97 16.65 -6.62
N THR A 518 -27.75 16.30 -5.60
CA THR A 518 -27.84 14.92 -5.08
C THR A 518 -28.30 13.92 -6.15
N ALA A 519 -29.07 14.38 -7.15
CA ALA A 519 -29.46 13.59 -8.31
C ALA A 519 -28.23 13.13 -9.11
N ASN A 520 -27.25 14.01 -9.32
CA ASN A 520 -26.07 13.74 -10.15
C ASN A 520 -24.82 13.35 -9.34
N LEU A 521 -24.95 13.10 -8.03
CA LEU A 521 -23.85 12.71 -7.16
C LEU A 521 -23.17 11.39 -7.59
N ALA A 522 -23.88 10.57 -8.38
CA ALA A 522 -23.40 9.31 -8.97
C ALA A 522 -22.63 9.49 -10.30
N ALA A 523 -22.82 10.60 -11.02
CA ALA A 523 -22.12 10.88 -12.29
C ALA A 523 -20.68 11.41 -12.09
N GLY A 524 -20.19 11.37 -10.84
CA GLY A 524 -18.95 12.01 -10.45
C GLY A 524 -18.99 13.51 -10.75
N ILE A 525 -18.07 13.94 -11.60
CA ILE A 525 -17.77 15.35 -11.89
C ILE A 525 -18.85 16.04 -12.75
N GLN A 526 -19.75 15.30 -13.39
CA GLN A 526 -20.73 15.86 -14.35
C GLN A 526 -22.04 16.34 -13.70
N GLY A 527 -22.11 16.38 -12.37
CA GLY A 527 -23.28 16.75 -11.60
C GLY A 527 -23.31 18.19 -11.13
N GLY A 528 -23.30 19.15 -12.05
CA GLY A 528 -23.36 20.57 -11.72
C GLY A 528 -24.68 21.00 -11.06
N VAL A 529 -24.65 22.18 -10.44
CA VAL A 529 -25.83 22.89 -9.94
C VAL A 529 -26.34 23.88 -11.00
N PRO A 530 -27.65 24.19 -11.06
CA PRO A 530 -28.17 25.18 -12.00
C PRO A 530 -27.53 26.55 -11.78
N ILE A 531 -27.16 27.25 -12.86
CA ILE A 531 -26.50 28.57 -12.74
C ILE A 531 -27.35 29.62 -12.01
N ARG A 532 -28.68 29.45 -12.00
CA ARG A 532 -29.61 30.30 -11.25
C ARG A 532 -29.38 30.22 -9.74
N LEU A 533 -28.94 29.08 -9.24
CA LEU A 533 -28.64 28.86 -7.82
C LEU A 533 -27.50 29.78 -7.37
N LEU A 534 -26.54 30.09 -8.24
CA LEU A 534 -25.46 31.02 -7.95
C LEU A 534 -26.01 32.42 -7.61
N ASN A 535 -27.00 32.88 -8.37
CA ASN A 535 -27.65 34.19 -8.16
C ASN A 535 -28.60 34.23 -6.96
N GLU A 536 -29.09 33.07 -6.49
CA GLU A 536 -29.94 32.97 -5.31
C GLU A 536 -29.09 32.91 -4.03
N LEU A 537 -28.01 32.12 -4.04
CA LEU A 537 -27.11 31.97 -2.91
C LEU A 537 -26.27 33.23 -2.66
N SER A 538 -25.94 34.01 -3.69
CA SER A 538 -25.23 35.28 -3.51
C SER A 538 -26.02 36.35 -2.76
N LYS A 539 -27.35 36.18 -2.62
CA LYS A 539 -28.23 37.10 -1.88
C LYS A 539 -28.30 36.77 -0.38
N ILE A 540 -27.76 35.62 0.04
CA ILE A 540 -27.78 35.19 1.43
C ILE A 540 -26.67 35.94 2.18
N PRO A 541 -26.99 36.69 3.25
CA PRO A 541 -26.02 37.55 3.94
C PRO A 541 -24.88 36.78 4.63
N GLU A 542 -25.08 35.50 4.95
CA GLU A 542 -24.06 34.63 5.52
C GLU A 542 -23.01 34.14 4.48
N VAL A 543 -23.26 34.33 3.19
CA VAL A 543 -22.35 33.89 2.12
C VAL A 543 -21.33 35.00 1.82
N LYS A 544 -20.11 34.82 2.33
CA LYS A 544 -19.00 35.78 2.12
C LYS A 544 -18.43 35.72 0.70
N SER A 545 -18.25 34.52 0.16
CA SER A 545 -17.78 34.27 -1.20
C SER A 545 -18.51 33.07 -1.77
N LEU A 546 -18.82 33.13 -3.06
CA LEU A 546 -19.53 32.08 -3.79
C LEU A 546 -18.88 31.95 -5.16
N ASP A 547 -18.48 30.73 -5.51
CA ASP A 547 -17.86 30.46 -6.80
C ASP A 547 -18.55 29.29 -7.51
N GLY A 548 -18.70 29.44 -8.81
CA GLY A 548 -19.21 28.41 -9.71
C GLY A 548 -18.05 27.71 -10.37
N PHE A 549 -17.75 26.49 -9.96
CA PHE A 549 -16.68 25.69 -10.54
C PHE A 549 -17.22 24.82 -11.68
N CYS A 550 -16.70 25.01 -12.89
CA CYS A 550 -16.93 24.11 -14.02
C CYS A 550 -15.73 23.17 -14.17
N VAL A 551 -16.00 21.88 -13.99
CA VAL A 551 -15.01 20.82 -14.17
C VAL A 551 -15.41 20.05 -15.40
N ASN A 552 -14.41 19.69 -16.22
CA ASN A 552 -14.51 18.70 -17.29
C ASN A 552 -14.73 19.26 -18.71
N THR A 553 -14.08 20.37 -19.07
CA THR A 553 -13.70 20.61 -20.47
C THR A 553 -12.36 19.95 -20.71
N LYS A 554 -12.37 18.67 -21.13
CA LYS A 554 -11.19 18.13 -21.82
C LYS A 554 -11.06 18.90 -23.12
N VAL A 555 -9.94 19.58 -23.27
CA VAL A 555 -9.66 20.40 -24.44
C VAL A 555 -8.49 19.78 -25.18
N GLU A 556 -8.71 19.51 -26.46
CA GLU A 556 -7.61 19.18 -27.36
C GLU A 556 -6.87 20.46 -27.68
N THR A 557 -5.56 20.42 -27.48
CA THR A 557 -4.67 21.52 -27.77
C THR A 557 -3.58 21.05 -28.71
N ASP A 558 -2.89 21.99 -29.34
CA ASP A 558 -1.72 21.75 -30.18
C ASP A 558 -0.60 20.97 -29.47
N ARG A 559 -0.60 20.95 -28.13
CA ARG A 559 0.38 20.23 -27.29
C ARG A 559 -0.18 19.03 -26.52
N GLY A 560 -1.42 18.63 -26.80
CA GLY A 560 -2.07 17.44 -26.22
C GLY A 560 -3.40 17.72 -25.54
N ASN A 561 -3.96 16.70 -24.88
CA ASN A 561 -5.31 16.79 -24.31
C ASN A 561 -5.21 17.15 -22.83
N PHE A 562 -5.67 18.35 -22.48
CA PHE A 562 -5.65 18.87 -21.12
C PHE A 562 -7.06 18.95 -20.55
N THR A 563 -7.18 18.96 -19.22
CA THR A 563 -8.45 19.24 -18.55
C THR A 563 -8.38 20.67 -18.04
N ILE A 564 -9.29 21.51 -18.51
CA ILE A 564 -9.38 22.88 -18.03
C ILE A 564 -10.42 22.92 -16.91
N HIS A 565 -10.03 23.55 -15.83
CA HIS A 565 -10.89 23.87 -14.69
C HIS A 565 -11.19 25.36 -14.79
N ALA A 566 -12.46 25.72 -14.92
CA ALA A 566 -12.88 27.11 -15.07
C ALA A 566 -13.63 27.57 -13.82
N TYR A 567 -13.16 28.67 -13.24
CA TYR A 567 -13.76 29.31 -12.08
C TYR A 567 -13.48 30.81 -12.07
N THR A 568 -14.17 31.54 -11.19
CA THR A 568 -14.12 33.01 -11.19
C THR A 568 -12.97 33.50 -10.32
N PHE A 569 -11.86 33.94 -10.93
CA PHE A 569 -10.66 34.40 -10.19
C PHE A 569 -10.95 35.53 -9.19
N ALA A 570 -11.89 36.44 -9.50
CA ALA A 570 -12.27 37.54 -8.62
C ALA A 570 -12.85 37.11 -7.26
N THR A 571 -13.25 35.84 -7.11
CA THR A 571 -13.79 35.31 -5.84
C THR A 571 -12.69 34.80 -4.90
N HIS A 572 -11.46 34.66 -5.39
CA HIS A 572 -10.30 34.08 -4.68
C HIS A 572 -9.29 35.16 -4.27
N ASP A 573 -9.73 36.20 -3.55
CA ASP A 573 -8.84 37.26 -3.05
C ASP A 573 -8.13 36.85 -1.75
N ARG A 574 -7.10 35.99 -1.87
CA ARG A 574 -6.18 35.63 -0.77
C ARG A 574 -4.83 36.32 -0.96
N GLU A 575 -4.10 36.61 0.12
CA GLU A 575 -2.83 37.34 0.04
C GLU A 575 -1.76 36.65 -0.83
N ASP A 576 -1.69 35.32 -0.81
CA ASP A 576 -0.70 34.47 -1.53
C ASP A 576 -1.31 33.68 -2.70
N SER A 577 -2.41 34.15 -3.28
CA SER A 577 -3.15 33.40 -4.30
C SER A 577 -2.51 33.56 -5.70
N PRO A 578 -2.27 32.46 -6.47
CA PRO A 578 -1.73 32.55 -7.83
C PRO A 578 -2.69 33.25 -8.80
N GLU A 579 -3.98 33.34 -8.47
CA GLU A 579 -5.04 34.00 -9.24
C GLU A 579 -4.82 35.52 -9.34
N ARG A 580 -4.07 36.13 -8.40
CA ARG A 580 -3.69 37.55 -8.47
C ARG A 580 -2.68 37.87 -9.57
N LEU A 581 -1.99 36.85 -10.11
CA LEU A 581 -1.04 37.02 -11.21
C LEU A 581 -1.73 37.19 -12.57
N ILE A 582 -3.05 37.00 -12.62
CA ILE A 582 -3.83 37.08 -13.84
C ILE A 582 -4.28 38.53 -14.07
N GLU A 583 -3.91 39.09 -15.21
CA GLU A 583 -4.29 40.44 -15.62
C GLU A 583 -5.45 40.44 -16.64
N THR A 584 -5.62 39.36 -17.41
CA THR A 584 -6.60 39.27 -18.49
C THR A 584 -7.48 38.00 -18.43
N GLU A 585 -8.71 38.08 -18.95
CA GLU A 585 -9.68 36.95 -18.93
C GLU A 585 -9.24 35.73 -19.76
N ASN A 586 -8.21 35.86 -20.61
CA ASN A 586 -7.71 34.79 -21.48
C ASN A 586 -6.47 34.08 -20.95
N GLU A 587 -5.97 34.47 -19.77
CA GLU A 587 -4.83 33.81 -19.14
C GLU A 587 -5.27 32.55 -18.39
N ILE A 588 -4.47 31.49 -18.52
CA ILE A 588 -4.72 30.19 -17.91
C ILE A 588 -3.60 29.91 -16.92
N LEU A 589 -3.97 29.56 -15.69
CA LEU A 589 -3.00 29.05 -14.71
C LEU A 589 -2.71 27.58 -14.98
N ILE A 590 -1.43 27.26 -15.09
CA ILE A 590 -0.94 25.89 -15.26
C ILE A 590 -0.23 25.48 -13.98
N SER A 591 -0.55 24.29 -13.46
CA SER A 591 0.15 23.77 -12.28
C SER A 591 1.65 23.62 -12.56
N SER A 592 2.49 23.89 -11.56
CA SER A 592 3.95 23.79 -11.70
C SER A 592 4.41 22.39 -12.14
N ASN A 593 3.67 21.36 -11.73
CA ASN A 593 3.95 19.97 -12.10
C ASN A 593 3.63 19.70 -13.57
N MET A 594 2.53 20.26 -14.09
CA MET A 594 2.20 20.19 -15.52
C MET A 594 3.23 20.96 -16.35
N ALA A 595 3.63 22.16 -15.90
CA ALA A 595 4.65 22.95 -16.57
C ALA A 595 5.98 22.19 -16.66
N TYR A 596 6.39 21.51 -15.59
CA TYR A 596 7.60 20.67 -15.60
C TYR A 596 7.48 19.44 -16.52
N LEU A 597 6.36 18.73 -16.49
CA LEU A 597 6.18 17.50 -17.27
C LEU A 597 6.05 17.76 -18.78
N GLN A 598 5.45 18.88 -19.16
CA GLN A 598 5.20 19.26 -20.55
C GLN A 598 6.17 20.31 -21.09
N ASN A 599 7.12 20.77 -20.26
CA ASN A 599 8.05 21.87 -20.55
C ASN A 599 7.32 23.14 -21.01
N PHE A 600 6.33 23.61 -20.23
CA PHE A 600 5.74 24.93 -20.42
C PHE A 600 6.54 25.99 -19.66
N ASP A 601 6.75 27.13 -20.31
CA ASP A 601 7.26 28.35 -19.70
C ASP A 601 6.16 29.42 -19.58
N VAL A 602 6.32 30.35 -18.64
CA VAL A 602 5.36 31.45 -18.45
C VAL A 602 5.35 32.33 -19.71
N GLY A 603 4.18 32.51 -20.31
CA GLY A 603 3.99 33.26 -21.56
C GLY A 603 3.82 32.39 -22.81
N ASP A 604 3.94 31.06 -22.70
CA ASP A 604 3.57 30.15 -23.78
C ASP A 604 2.09 30.25 -24.14
N SER A 605 1.78 30.29 -25.44
CA SER A 605 0.41 30.25 -25.95
C SER A 605 -0.04 28.80 -26.21
N ILE A 606 -1.26 28.47 -25.78
CA ILE A 606 -1.91 27.19 -26.06
C ILE A 606 -3.06 27.45 -27.02
N LEU A 607 -3.13 26.72 -28.12
CA LEU A 607 -4.21 26.86 -29.09
C LEU A 607 -5.30 25.83 -28.77
N ILE A 608 -6.47 26.34 -28.41
CA ILE A 608 -7.66 25.53 -28.12
C ILE A 608 -8.50 25.48 -29.40
N GLU A 609 -8.62 24.29 -29.99
CA GLU A 609 -9.59 24.06 -31.06
C GLU A 609 -10.98 23.94 -30.43
N THR A 610 -11.74 25.04 -30.42
CA THR A 610 -13.16 25.07 -29.99
C THR A 610 -14.12 24.57 -31.07
#